data_AF-A0A958PAW4-F1
#
_entry.id   AF-A0A958PAW4-F1
#
_cell.length_a   1.000
_cell.length_b   1.000
_cell.length_c   1.000
_cell.angle_alpha   90.00
_cell.angle_beta   90.00
_cell.angle_gamma   90.00
#
_symmetry.space_group_name_H-M   'P 1'
#
loop_
_entity.id
_entity.type
_entity.pdbx_description
1 polymer ?
#
loop_
_entity_poly.entity_id
_entity_poly.type
_entity_poly.pdbx_seq_one_letter_code
_entity_poly.pdbx_strand_id
1 'polypeptide(L)'
;MKNEVQKIYHLIENEISQMDPTKYHNNDAKTLLAEGDWIENLIQLSNFSLNALEISRIKAEFIGLGPIEHLLLDTEITEILILHEKDIWFEKNGSLLKHSDSFLGHLSFQNFVKKISHLIGQQYSLKTPYVNGRFENCRVHLIGP
;
A
#
# COMPACT_ATOMS: atom_id res chain seq x y z
N MET A 1 2.30 6.12 -20.60
CA MET A 1 2.43 6.15 -19.13
C MET A 1 2.51 4.77 -18.46
N LYS A 2 2.11 3.64 -19.07
CA LYS A 2 1.98 2.37 -18.33
C LYS A 2 3.19 1.42 -18.31
N ASN A 3 4.23 1.62 -19.14
CA ASN A 3 5.23 0.55 -19.34
C ASN A 3 6.33 0.54 -18.26
N GLU A 4 6.96 1.68 -17.95
CA GLU A 4 8.10 1.73 -17.03
C GLU A 4 7.71 1.51 -15.56
N VAL A 5 6.62 2.13 -15.10
CA VAL A 5 6.06 1.91 -13.75
C VAL A 5 5.75 0.43 -13.52
N GLN A 6 5.16 -0.22 -14.51
CA GLN A 6 4.84 -1.65 -14.40
C GLN A 6 6.11 -2.51 -14.42
N LYS A 7 7.14 -2.14 -15.19
CA LYS A 7 8.43 -2.86 -15.19
C LYS A 7 9.13 -2.78 -13.84
N ILE A 8 9.21 -1.59 -13.23
CA ILE A 8 9.84 -1.45 -11.91
C ILE A 8 9.03 -2.13 -10.81
N TYR A 9 7.70 -2.10 -10.89
CA TYR A 9 6.84 -2.88 -10.00
C TYR A 9 7.19 -4.37 -10.05
N HIS A 10 7.26 -4.96 -11.26
CA HIS A 10 7.61 -6.37 -11.41
C HIS A 10 9.06 -6.67 -11.01
N LEU A 11 9.98 -5.73 -11.20
CA LEU A 11 11.35 -5.87 -10.67
C LEU A 11 11.32 -5.99 -9.15
N ILE A 12 10.63 -5.08 -8.45
CA ILE A 12 10.49 -5.10 -6.99
C ILE A 12 9.81 -6.41 -6.54
N GLU A 13 8.73 -6.82 -7.20
CA GLU A 13 8.02 -8.07 -6.93
C GLU A 13 8.92 -9.30 -7.08
N ASN A 14 9.73 -9.35 -8.14
CA ASN A 14 10.69 -10.42 -8.35
C ASN A 14 11.77 -10.44 -7.27
N GLU A 15 12.36 -9.29 -6.93
CA GLU A 15 13.37 -9.20 -5.88
C GLU A 15 12.82 -9.67 -4.52
N ILE A 16 11.63 -9.23 -4.14
CA ILE A 16 10.96 -9.66 -2.91
C ILE A 16 10.68 -11.17 -2.92
N SER A 17 10.26 -11.71 -4.05
CA SER A 17 9.99 -13.15 -4.19
C SER A 17 11.24 -14.01 -4.03
N GLN A 18 12.43 -13.46 -4.31
CA GLN A 18 13.72 -14.13 -4.09
C GLN A 18 14.26 -13.93 -2.66
N MET A 19 13.67 -13.04 -1.86
CA MET A 19 14.06 -12.87 -0.46
C MET A 19 13.55 -14.01 0.40
N ASP A 20 14.24 -14.25 1.52
CA ASP A 20 13.76 -15.15 2.57
C ASP A 20 12.36 -14.68 3.03
N PRO A 21 11.31 -15.53 2.93
CA PRO A 21 9.93 -15.16 3.28
C PRO A 21 9.79 -14.64 4.70
N THR A 22 10.66 -15.09 5.62
CA THR A 22 10.66 -14.67 7.02
C THR A 22 11.11 -13.22 7.22
N LYS A 23 11.88 -12.67 6.28
CA LYS A 23 12.33 -11.27 6.31
C LYS A 23 11.22 -10.32 5.86
N TYR A 24 10.47 -10.69 4.82
CA TYR A 24 9.42 -9.85 4.26
C TYR A 24 8.09 -9.93 5.02
N HIS A 25 7.82 -11.02 5.72
CA HIS A 25 6.60 -11.18 6.54
C HIS A 25 6.71 -10.59 7.94
N ASN A 26 7.85 -10.01 8.30
CA ASN A 26 7.99 -9.41 9.62
C ASN A 26 7.38 -8.01 9.62
N ASN A 27 6.43 -7.81 10.54
CA ASN A 27 5.61 -6.60 10.63
C ASN A 27 6.17 -5.64 11.70
N ASP A 28 7.42 -5.74 12.12
CA ASP A 28 8.00 -4.77 13.05
C ASP A 28 8.43 -3.46 12.33
N ALA A 29 8.45 -2.36 13.08
CA ALA A 29 8.74 -1.02 12.53
C ALA A 29 10.14 -0.91 11.92
N LYS A 30 11.14 -1.61 12.47
CA LYS A 30 12.52 -1.56 11.97
C LYS A 30 12.61 -2.27 10.62
N THR A 31 11.88 -3.37 10.44
CA THR A 31 11.79 -4.11 9.19
C THR A 31 11.11 -3.25 8.11
N LEU A 32 9.98 -2.61 8.42
CA LEU A 32 9.27 -1.73 7.47
C LEU A 32 10.12 -0.53 7.01
N LEU A 33 10.89 0.08 7.92
CA LEU A 33 11.82 1.15 7.57
C LEU A 33 12.95 0.67 6.65
N ALA A 34 13.57 -0.46 6.97
CA ALA A 34 14.62 -1.06 6.14
C ALA A 34 14.11 -1.49 4.76
N GLU A 35 12.87 -2.01 4.67
CA GLU A 35 12.19 -2.29 3.40
C GLU A 35 12.04 -1.00 2.58
N GLY A 36 11.63 0.10 3.20
CA GLY A 36 11.52 1.41 2.55
C GLY A 36 12.85 1.89 1.96
N ASP A 37 13.91 1.93 2.77
CA ASP A 37 15.25 2.36 2.34
C ASP A 37 15.79 1.49 1.21
N TRP A 38 15.58 0.17 1.27
CA TRP A 38 15.99 -0.75 0.22
C TRP A 38 15.27 -0.47 -1.10
N ILE A 39 13.95 -0.25 -1.06
CA ILE A 39 13.15 0.07 -2.25
C ILE A 39 13.56 1.40 -2.86
N GLU A 40 13.85 2.42 -2.04
CA GLU A 40 14.36 3.70 -2.55
C GLU A 40 15.69 3.52 -3.29
N ASN A 41 16.61 2.75 -2.72
CA ASN A 41 17.89 2.45 -3.37
C ASN A 41 17.69 1.68 -4.68
N LEU A 42 16.78 0.69 -4.71
CA LEU A 42 16.46 -0.06 -5.92
C LEU A 42 15.93 0.86 -7.03
N ILE A 43 15.03 1.79 -6.69
CA ILE A 43 14.52 2.78 -7.65
C ILE A 43 15.66 3.63 -8.20
N GLN A 44 16.57 4.11 -7.35
CA GLN A 44 17.70 4.95 -7.75
C GLN A 44 18.73 4.22 -8.61
N LEU A 45 19.01 2.94 -8.32
CA LEU A 45 19.97 2.12 -9.07
C LEU A 45 19.39 1.53 -10.35
N SER A 46 18.06 1.50 -10.48
CA SER A 46 17.40 0.99 -11.66
C SER A 46 17.57 1.92 -12.87
N ASN A 47 17.77 1.35 -14.06
CA ASN A 47 17.93 2.11 -15.30
C ASN A 47 16.59 2.55 -15.92
N PHE A 48 15.52 2.72 -15.13
CA PHE A 48 14.21 3.12 -15.63
C PHE A 48 14.12 4.63 -15.81
N SER A 49 13.56 5.08 -16.94
CA SER A 49 13.30 6.51 -17.18
C SER A 49 11.94 6.88 -16.57
N LEU A 50 11.92 7.08 -15.25
CA LEU A 50 10.72 7.47 -14.50
C LEU A 50 10.71 8.98 -14.28
N ASN A 51 9.55 9.61 -14.47
CA ASN A 51 9.33 10.99 -14.04
C ASN A 51 8.98 11.07 -12.55
N ALA A 52 8.92 12.29 -11.99
CA ALA A 52 8.67 12.50 -10.56
C ALA A 52 7.34 11.91 -10.08
N LEU A 53 6.28 11.96 -10.90
CA LEU A 53 4.99 11.38 -10.56
C LEU A 53 5.04 9.84 -10.54
N GLU A 54 5.75 9.25 -11.49
CA GLU A 54 5.95 7.80 -11.56
C GLU A 54 6.76 7.27 -10.38
N ILE A 55 7.82 8.00 -9.98
CA ILE A 55 8.60 7.70 -8.77
C ILE A 55 7.71 7.82 -7.54
N SER A 56 6.96 8.92 -7.41
CA SER A 56 6.02 9.12 -6.30
C SER A 56 5.00 7.99 -6.23
N ARG A 57 4.51 7.51 -7.38
CA ARG A 57 3.55 6.42 -7.43
C ARG A 57 4.14 5.11 -6.92
N ILE A 58 5.34 4.75 -7.34
CA ILE A 58 6.03 3.54 -6.84
C ILE A 58 6.29 3.65 -5.33
N LYS A 59 6.75 4.82 -4.87
CA LYS A 59 6.94 5.06 -3.44
C LYS A 59 5.63 4.94 -2.65
N ALA A 60 4.53 5.48 -3.16
CA ALA A 60 3.23 5.34 -2.50
C ALA A 60 2.85 3.86 -2.32
N GLU A 61 3.07 3.02 -3.32
CA GLU A 61 2.69 1.59 -3.29
C GLU A 61 3.51 0.76 -2.28
N PHE A 62 4.80 1.05 -2.16
CA PHE A 62 5.72 0.22 -1.41
C PHE A 62 6.20 0.83 -0.10
N ILE A 63 6.17 2.16 0.03
CA ILE A 63 6.61 2.91 1.22
C ILE A 63 5.41 3.60 1.89
N GLY A 64 4.51 4.14 1.07
CA GLY A 64 3.26 4.77 1.51
C GLY A 64 2.07 3.83 1.74
N LEU A 65 0.87 4.41 1.65
CA LEU A 65 -0.44 3.73 1.72
C LEU A 65 -1.07 3.52 0.32
N GLY A 66 -0.29 3.63 -0.74
CA GLY A 66 -0.73 3.37 -2.12
C GLY A 66 -1.75 4.40 -2.64
N PRO A 67 -2.76 3.99 -3.42
CA PRO A 67 -3.71 4.90 -4.06
C PRO A 67 -4.60 5.69 -3.08
N ILE A 68 -4.67 5.28 -1.81
CA ILE A 68 -5.58 5.91 -0.84
C ILE A 68 -4.97 7.13 -0.13
N GLU A 69 -3.66 7.39 -0.28
CA GLU A 69 -3.00 8.51 0.40
C GLU A 69 -3.70 9.85 0.11
N HIS A 70 -4.05 10.10 -1.15
CA HIS A 70 -4.75 11.32 -1.53
C HIS A 70 -6.16 11.41 -0.93
N LEU A 71 -6.83 10.27 -0.74
CA LEU A 71 -8.16 10.23 -0.13
C LEU A 71 -8.12 10.54 1.36
N LEU A 72 -7.07 10.08 2.06
CA LEU A 72 -6.88 10.36 3.48
C LEU A 72 -6.57 11.84 3.77
N LEU A 73 -6.08 12.59 2.77
CA LEU A 73 -5.79 14.02 2.90
C LEU A 73 -7.01 14.91 2.64
N ASP A 74 -8.04 14.39 1.97
CA ASP A 74 -9.26 15.14 1.65
C ASP A 74 -10.22 15.12 2.84
N THR A 75 -10.39 16.26 3.50
CA THR A 75 -11.25 16.39 4.69
C THR A 75 -12.74 16.34 4.38
N GLU A 76 -13.14 16.40 3.10
CA GLU A 76 -14.53 16.19 2.68
C GLU A 76 -14.86 14.69 2.51
N ILE A 77 -13.84 13.82 2.50
CA ILE A 77 -14.04 12.37 2.44
C ILE A 77 -14.35 11.85 3.84
N THR A 78 -15.43 11.08 3.90
CA THR A 78 -16.07 10.64 5.14
C THR A 78 -15.90 9.13 5.35
N GLU A 79 -15.82 8.36 4.25
CA GLU A 79 -15.61 6.91 4.27
C GLU A 79 -14.68 6.52 3.11
N ILE A 80 -13.82 5.52 3.32
CA ILE A 80 -13.02 4.87 2.27
C ILE A 80 -13.27 3.36 2.36
N LEU A 81 -13.79 2.77 1.28
CA LEU A 81 -14.07 1.35 1.18
C LEU A 81 -13.09 0.72 0.19
N ILE A 82 -12.40 -0.34 0.63
CA ILE A 82 -11.49 -1.10 -0.21
C ILE A 82 -11.99 -2.55 -0.23
N LEU A 83 -12.62 -2.96 -1.32
CA LEU A 83 -13.19 -4.31 -1.46
C LEU A 83 -12.16 -5.29 -2.00
N HIS A 84 -11.34 -4.84 -2.95
CA HIS A 84 -10.19 -5.55 -3.48
C HIS A 84 -9.19 -4.56 -4.09
N GLU A 85 -8.05 -5.04 -4.56
CA GLU A 85 -6.93 -4.19 -5.01
C GLU A 85 -7.27 -3.27 -6.20
N LYS A 86 -8.39 -3.55 -6.90
CA LYS A 86 -8.90 -2.78 -8.06
C LYS A 86 -10.25 -2.12 -7.81
N ASP A 87 -10.79 -2.20 -6.59
CA ASP A 87 -12.11 -1.65 -6.28
C ASP A 87 -12.07 -0.90 -4.96
N ILE A 88 -11.81 0.39 -5.13
CA ILE A 88 -11.71 1.39 -4.08
C ILE A 88 -12.85 2.37 -4.31
N TRP A 89 -13.59 2.65 -3.26
CA TRP A 89 -14.68 3.60 -3.23
C TRP A 89 -14.47 4.58 -2.08
N PHE A 90 -15.05 5.75 -2.19
CA PHE A 90 -15.04 6.74 -1.12
C PHE A 90 -16.37 7.47 -1.07
N GLU A 91 -16.76 7.92 0.12
CA GLU A 91 -17.93 8.76 0.31
C GLU A 91 -17.50 10.22 0.44
N LYS A 92 -18.13 11.09 -0.36
CA LYS A 92 -17.96 12.54 -0.33
C LYS A 92 -19.30 13.22 -0.55
N ASN A 93 -19.66 14.15 0.34
CA ASN A 93 -20.91 14.92 0.27
C ASN A 93 -22.18 14.05 0.14
N GLY A 94 -22.25 12.95 0.90
CA GLY A 94 -23.36 12.01 0.93
C GLY A 94 -23.42 11.06 -0.28
N SER A 95 -22.40 11.09 -1.15
CA SER A 95 -22.37 10.29 -2.38
C SER A 95 -21.20 9.32 -2.37
N LEU A 96 -21.49 8.04 -2.64
CA LEU A 96 -20.47 7.02 -2.81
C LEU A 96 -19.93 7.07 -4.24
N LEU A 97 -18.62 7.26 -4.38
CA LEU A 97 -17.92 7.45 -5.65
C LEU A 97 -16.84 6.37 -5.82
N LYS A 98 -16.68 5.88 -7.05
CA LYS A 98 -15.60 4.95 -7.38
C LYS A 98 -14.30 5.73 -7.58
N HIS A 99 -13.23 5.27 -6.93
CA HIS A 99 -11.91 5.84 -7.14
C HIS A 99 -11.37 5.50 -8.52
N SER A 100 -10.73 6.46 -9.18
CA SER A 100 -10.18 6.26 -10.53
C SER A 100 -8.86 5.48 -10.55
N ASP A 101 -8.19 5.39 -9.40
CA ASP A 101 -6.92 4.69 -9.22
C ASP A 101 -7.11 3.41 -8.40
N SER A 102 -6.18 2.47 -8.55
CA SER A 102 -6.14 1.15 -7.92
C SER A 102 -4.72 0.81 -7.49
N PHE A 103 -4.54 -0.14 -6.59
CA PHE A 103 -3.20 -0.65 -6.29
C PHE A 103 -2.55 -1.20 -7.57
N LEU A 104 -1.23 -1.05 -7.70
CA LEU A 104 -0.49 -1.53 -8.88
C LEU A 104 -0.57 -3.05 -9.05
N GLY A 105 -0.74 -3.80 -7.96
CA GLY A 105 -0.99 -5.24 -8.01
C GLY A 105 -1.16 -5.86 -6.62
N HIS A 106 -1.17 -7.19 -6.59
CA HIS A 106 -1.48 -7.94 -5.38
C HIS A 106 -0.46 -7.69 -4.26
N LEU A 107 0.83 -7.67 -4.58
CA LEU A 107 1.89 -7.45 -3.60
C LEU A 107 1.77 -6.08 -2.91
N SER A 108 1.43 -5.03 -3.65
CA SER A 108 1.30 -3.70 -3.05
C SER A 108 0.05 -3.56 -2.20
N PHE A 109 -1.03 -4.24 -2.57
CA PHE A 109 -2.21 -4.36 -1.72
C PHE A 109 -1.91 -5.11 -0.42
N GLN A 110 -1.18 -6.23 -0.49
CA GLN A 110 -0.74 -6.96 0.71
C GLN A 110 0.15 -6.09 1.62
N ASN A 111 1.05 -5.29 1.03
CA ASN A 111 1.88 -4.35 1.78
C ASN A 111 1.05 -3.27 2.48
N PHE A 112 0.04 -2.74 1.80
CA PHE A 112 -0.90 -1.82 2.42
C PHE A 112 -1.60 -2.45 3.63
N VAL A 113 -2.13 -3.67 3.49
CA VAL A 113 -2.77 -4.42 4.59
C VAL A 113 -1.79 -4.65 5.75
N LYS A 114 -0.55 -5.05 5.47
CA LYS A 114 0.51 -5.22 6.47
C LYS A 114 0.76 -3.92 7.25
N LYS A 115 0.94 -2.81 6.53
CA LYS A 115 1.25 -1.51 7.12
C LYS A 115 0.10 -0.95 7.93
N ILE A 116 -1.12 -0.97 7.41
CA ILE A 116 -2.26 -0.41 8.14
C ILE A 116 -2.53 -1.20 9.42
N SER A 117 -2.37 -2.52 9.37
CA SER A 117 -2.46 -3.38 10.56
C SER A 117 -1.39 -3.02 11.60
N HIS A 118 -0.15 -2.83 11.15
CA HIS A 118 0.95 -2.37 12.01
C HIS A 118 0.69 -1.01 12.64
N LEU A 119 0.24 -0.03 11.85
CA LEU A 119 -0.06 1.33 12.31
C LEU A 119 -1.19 1.37 13.35
N ILE A 120 -2.16 0.45 13.22
CA ILE A 120 -3.23 0.25 14.21
C ILE A 120 -2.72 -0.48 15.47
N GLY A 121 -1.56 -1.13 15.40
CA GLY A 121 -0.99 -1.93 16.48
C GLY A 121 -1.59 -3.33 16.60
N GLN A 122 -2.16 -3.88 15.52
CA GLN A 122 -2.71 -5.24 15.49
C GLN A 122 -2.03 -6.08 14.41
N GLN A 123 -1.81 -7.35 14.71
CA GLN A 123 -1.22 -8.27 13.75
C GLN A 123 -2.32 -9.02 13.00
N TYR A 124 -2.58 -8.60 11.76
CA TYR A 124 -3.37 -9.38 10.83
C TYR A 124 -2.65 -10.70 10.51
N SER A 125 -3.36 -11.83 10.65
CA SER A 125 -2.84 -13.15 10.33
C SER A 125 -3.99 -14.11 10.03
N LEU A 126 -3.68 -15.31 9.50
CA LEU A 126 -4.70 -16.35 9.32
C LEU A 126 -5.40 -16.80 10.61
N LYS A 127 -4.79 -16.55 11.79
CA LYS A 127 -5.42 -16.83 13.10
C LYS A 127 -6.31 -15.68 13.58
N THR A 128 -6.05 -14.48 13.08
CA THR A 128 -6.76 -13.24 13.43
C THR A 128 -7.07 -12.50 12.12
N PRO A 129 -8.09 -12.98 11.37
CA PRO A 129 -8.38 -12.48 10.02
C PRO A 129 -9.14 -11.14 10.06
N TYR A 130 -9.07 -10.40 11.17
CA TYR A 130 -9.69 -9.10 11.30
C TYR A 130 -8.78 -8.15 12.08
N VAL A 131 -8.86 -6.86 11.75
CA VAL A 131 -8.22 -5.78 12.48
C VAL A 131 -9.24 -4.67 12.69
N ASN A 132 -9.37 -4.20 13.92
CA ASN A 132 -10.28 -3.11 14.27
C ASN A 132 -9.55 -2.09 15.12
N GLY A 133 -9.40 -0.86 14.66
CA GLY A 133 -8.78 0.16 15.48
C GLY A 133 -8.84 1.56 14.89
N ARG A 134 -7.89 2.39 15.32
CA ARG A 134 -7.79 3.79 14.92
C ARG A 134 -6.45 4.04 14.28
N PHE A 135 -6.47 4.82 13.21
CA PHE A 135 -5.30 5.32 12.53
C PHE A 135 -5.52 6.81 12.29
N GLU A 136 -4.64 7.67 12.81
CA GLU A 136 -4.84 9.12 12.79
C GLU A 136 -6.25 9.51 13.30
N ASN A 137 -7.01 10.24 12.49
CA ASN A 137 -8.37 10.69 12.81
C ASN A 137 -9.47 9.73 12.31
N CYS A 138 -9.12 8.58 11.72
CA CYS A 138 -10.08 7.63 11.17
C CYS A 138 -10.19 6.33 12.00
N ARG A 139 -11.30 5.62 11.82
CA ARG A 139 -11.47 4.24 12.28
C ARG A 139 -11.19 3.32 11.10
N VAL A 140 -10.50 2.22 11.37
CA VAL A 140 -10.19 1.23 10.35
C VAL A 140 -10.74 -0.11 10.77
N HIS A 141 -11.48 -0.72 9.85
CA HIS A 141 -12.02 -2.06 9.94
C HIS A 141 -11.51 -2.86 8.75
N LEU A 142 -10.74 -3.90 9.02
CA LEU A 142 -10.19 -4.81 8.02
C LEU A 142 -10.67 -6.22 8.32
N ILE A 143 -11.15 -6.90 7.29
CA ILE A 143 -11.59 -8.29 7.36
C ILE A 143 -10.95 -9.02 6.17
N GLY A 144 -10.24 -10.09 6.47
CA GLY A 144 -9.65 -11.01 5.50
C GLY A 144 -10.39 -12.36 5.48
N PRO A 145 -10.02 -13.24 4.53
CA PRO A 145 -10.58 -14.59 4.39
C PRO A 145 -10.24 -15.52 5.57
#